data_AF-A0A1I4I4G8-F1
#
_entry.id   AF-A0A1I4I4G8-F1
#
_cell.length_a   1.000
_cell.length_b   1.000
_cell.length_c   1.000
_cell.angle_alpha   90.00
_cell.angle_beta   90.00
_cell.angle_gamma   90.00
#
_symmetry.space_group_name_H-M   'P 1'
#
loop_
_entity.id
_entity.type
_entity.pdbx_description
1 polymer ?
#
loop_
_entity_poly.entity_id
_entity_poly.type
_entity_poly.pdbx_seq_one_letter_code
_entity_poly.pdbx_strand_id
1 'polypeptide(L)' 'MLNDEVEVTVDGVSYRLGELSEAAREQVTNLQFVDAQMAELNAKLAVFQTARNAYQSVLQQLVPRARQ' A
#
# COMPACT_ATOMS: atom_id res chain seq x y z
N MET A 1 25.40 -12.26 -15.64
CA MET A 1 24.45 -13.36 -15.34
C MET A 1 24.07 -13.24 -13.86
N LEU A 2 23.10 -12.39 -13.51
CA LEU A 2 22.72 -12.11 -12.10
C LEU A 2 21.19 -12.03 -11.89
N ASN A 3 20.38 -12.47 -12.85
CA ASN A 3 18.92 -12.26 -12.80
C ASN A 3 18.10 -13.56 -12.66
N ASP A 4 18.75 -14.73 -12.54
CA ASP A 4 18.05 -16.04 -12.55
C ASP A 4 17.56 -16.51 -11.16
N GLU A 5 17.88 -15.76 -10.10
CA GLU A 5 17.45 -16.05 -8.72
C GLU A 5 16.36 -15.10 -8.20
N VAL A 6 15.98 -14.06 -8.95
CA VAL A 6 14.92 -13.15 -8.53
C VAL A 6 13.58 -13.84 -8.77
N GLU A 7 12.89 -14.19 -7.69
CA GLU A 7 11.53 -14.72 -7.75
C GLU A 7 10.52 -13.59 -7.56
N VAL A 8 9.49 -13.56 -8.41
CA VAL A 8 8.32 -12.71 -8.24
C VAL A 8 7.12 -13.58 -7.93
N THR A 9 6.37 -13.23 -6.89
CA THR A 9 5.10 -13.88 -6.58
C THR A 9 3.96 -13.05 -7.19
N VAL A 10 3.22 -13.65 -8.12
CA VAL A 10 2.00 -13.07 -8.72
C VAL A 10 0.85 -14.02 -8.42
N ASP A 11 -0.24 -13.52 -7.83
CA ASP A 11 -1.41 -14.32 -7.43
C ASP A 11 -1.09 -15.57 -6.58
N GLY A 12 -0.05 -15.47 -5.74
CA GLY A 12 0.39 -16.57 -4.87
C GLY A 12 1.25 -17.62 -5.56
N VAL A 13 1.58 -17.45 -6.84
CA VAL A 13 2.51 -18.30 -7.57
C VAL A 13 3.85 -17.58 -7.73
N SER A 14 4.93 -18.21 -7.29
CA SER A 14 6.28 -17.71 -7.47
C SER A 14 6.84 -18.13 -8.83
N TYR A 15 7.34 -17.15 -9.58
CA TYR A 15 7.99 -17.34 -10.87
C TYR A 15 9.42 -16.82 -10.81
N ARG A 16 10.36 -17.56 -11.40
CA ARG A 16 11.72 -17.06 -11.63
C ARG A 16 11.67 -16.00 -12.72
N LEU A 17 12.20 -14.80 -12.47
CA LEU A 17 12.22 -13.71 -13.47
C LEU A 17 12.91 -14.11 -14.78
N GLY A 18 13.93 -14.99 -14.70
CA GLY A 18 14.64 -15.53 -15.87
C GLY A 18 13.77 -16.41 -16.76
N GLU A 19 12.71 -17.03 -16.21
CA GLU A 19 11.79 -17.92 -16.93
C GLU A 19 10.61 -17.16 -17.55
N LEU A 20 10.41 -15.90 -17.17
CA LEU A 20 9.35 -15.06 -17.71
C LEU A 20 9.67 -14.54 -19.11
N SER A 21 8.62 -14.27 -19.91
CA SER A 21 8.77 -13.50 -21.14
C SER A 21 9.17 -12.05 -20.82
N GLU A 22 9.72 -11.34 -21.80
CA GLU A 22 10.05 -9.91 -21.64
C GLU A 22 8.81 -9.08 -21.28
N ALA A 23 7.70 -9.31 -21.97
CA ALA A 23 6.42 -8.67 -21.66
C ALA A 23 5.94 -8.97 -20.23
N ALA A 24 6.12 -10.20 -19.74
CA ALA A 24 5.74 -10.56 -18.37
C ALA A 24 6.62 -9.84 -17.33
N ARG A 25 7.93 -9.73 -17.56
CA ARG A 25 8.83 -8.95 -16.69
C ARG A 25 8.46 -7.47 -16.63
N GLU A 26 8.06 -6.89 -17.75
CA GLU A 26 7.58 -5.50 -17.80
C GLU A 26 6.33 -5.31 -16.94
N GLN A 27 5.34 -6.22 -17.05
CA GLN A 27 4.14 -6.14 -16.22
C GLN A 27 4.44 -6.30 -14.73
N VAL A 28 5.38 -7.19 -14.37
CA VAL A 28 5.86 -7.32 -12.98
C VAL A 28 6.43 -5.99 -12.46
N THR A 29 7.25 -5.33 -13.27
CA THR A 29 7.84 -4.03 -12.89
C THR A 29 6.77 -2.97 -12.70
N ASN A 30 5.78 -2.92 -13.60
CA ASN A 30 4.64 -2.00 -13.51
C ASN A 30 3.80 -2.25 -12.25
N LEU A 31 3.54 -3.52 -11.92
CA LEU A 31 2.81 -3.89 -10.70
C LEU A 31 3.56 -3.46 -9.44
N GLN A 32 4.86 -3.78 -9.34
CA GLN A 32 5.69 -3.38 -8.20
C GLN A 32 5.71 -1.85 -8.02
N PHE A 33 5.77 -1.10 -9.12
CA PHE A 33 5.69 0.35 -9.09
C PHE A 33 4.35 0.83 -8.51
N VAL A 34 3.23 0.32 -9.03
CA VAL A 34 1.88 0.70 -8.55
C VAL A 34 1.67 0.30 -7.09
N ASP A 35 2.14 -0.87 -6.68
CA ASP A 35 2.06 -1.34 -5.29
C ASP A 35 2.82 -0.42 -4.33
N ALA A 36 4.01 0.03 -4.72
CA ALA A 36 4.78 1.00 -3.95
C ALA A 36 4.03 2.34 -3.81
N GLN A 37 3.39 2.82 -4.88
CA GLN A 37 2.57 4.03 -4.84
C GLN A 37 1.34 3.86 -3.93
N MET A 38 0.66 2.70 -3.99
CA MET A 38 -0.45 2.40 -3.09
C MET A 38 -0.01 2.36 -1.63
N ALA A 39 1.14 1.75 -1.34
CA ALA A 39 1.70 1.73 0.02
C ALA A 39 1.98 3.15 0.54
N GLU A 40 2.52 4.04 -0.29
CA GLU A 40 2.76 5.43 0.07
C GLU A 40 1.44 6.19 0.35
N LEU A 41 0.42 6.00 -0.48
CA LEU A 41 -0.89 6.60 -0.27
C LEU A 41 -1.54 6.10 1.02
N ASN A 42 -1.44 4.81 1.32
CA ASN A 42 -1.94 4.23 2.56
C ASN A 42 -1.24 4.80 3.79
N ALA A 43 0.09 5.02 3.72
CA ALA A 43 0.84 5.67 4.78
C ALA A 43 0.35 7.12 5.02
N LYS A 44 0.13 7.89 3.95
CA LYS A 44 -0.45 9.25 4.06
C LYS A 44 -1.85 9.21 4.65
N LEU A 45 -2.69 8.27 4.22
CA LEU A 45 -4.04 8.09 4.74
C LEU A 45 -4.03 7.81 6.25
N ALA A 46 -3.11 6.99 6.74
CA ALA A 46 -2.98 6.71 8.18
C ALA A 46 -2.65 7.97 9.01
N VAL A 47 -1.82 8.87 8.47
CA VAL A 47 -1.53 10.18 9.08
C VAL A 47 -2.80 11.02 9.16
N PHE A 48 -3.55 11.14 8.07
CA PHE A 48 -4.81 11.89 8.06
C PHE A 48 -5.87 11.29 8.99
N GLN A 49 -5.96 9.96 9.07
CA GLN A 49 -6.87 9.28 9.99
C GLN A 49 -6.53 9.61 11.46
N THR A 50 -5.25 9.68 11.79
CA THR A 50 -4.79 10.08 13.13
C THR A 50 -5.21 11.51 13.45
N ALA A 51 -4.97 12.46 12.54
CA ALA A 51 -5.38 13.85 12.70
C ALA A 51 -6.91 13.98 12.85
N ARG A 52 -7.68 13.29 11.99
CA ARG A 52 -9.15 13.24 12.06
C ARG A 52 -9.63 12.76 13.42
N ASN A 53 -9.05 11.68 13.95
CA ASN A 53 -9.43 11.12 15.25
C ASN A 53 -9.11 12.11 16.39
N ALA A 54 -7.97 12.80 16.33
CA ALA A 54 -7.60 13.83 17.30
C ALA A 54 -8.61 14.99 17.29
N TYR A 55 -8.97 15.51 16.11
CA TYR A 55 -9.96 16.58 15.98
C TYR A 55 -11.35 16.14 16.46
N GLN A 56 -11.75 14.90 16.16
CA GLN A 56 -13.00 14.35 16.66
C GLN A 56 -13.02 14.28 18.19
N SER A 57 -11.92 13.86 18.82
CA SER A 57 -11.80 13.81 20.29
C SER A 57 -11.91 15.20 20.93
N VAL A 58 -11.25 16.21 20.34
CA VAL A 58 -11.37 17.61 20.79
C VAL A 58 -12.80 18.11 20.63
N LEU A 59 -13.42 17.87 19.47
CA LEU A 59 -14.80 18.27 19.22
C LEU A 59 -15.76 17.68 20.26
N GLN A 60 -15.62 16.41 20.61
CA GLN A 60 -16.44 15.74 21.63
C GLN A 60 -16.35 16.38 23.02
N GLN A 61 -15.24 17.06 23.34
CA GLN A 61 -15.06 17.80 24.59
C GLN A 61 -15.70 19.19 24.54
N LEU A 62 -15.79 19.79 23.35
CA LEU A 62 -16.32 21.13 23.14
C LEU A 62 -17.83 21.15 22.92
N VAL A 63 -18.42 20.06 22.43
CA VAL A 63 -19.87 20.00 22.22
C VAL A 63 -20.60 19.77 23.54
N PRO A 64 -21.76 20.41 23.77
CA PRO A 64 -22.59 20.12 24.94
C PRO A 64 -22.93 18.64 24.97
N ARG A 65 -22.65 17.97 26.09
CA ARG A 65 -23.21 16.64 26.31
C ARG A 65 -24.72 16.80 26.39
N ALA A 66 -25.45 16.14 25.49
CA ALA A 66 -26.90 16.04 25.62
C ALA A 66 -27.18 15.52 27.04
N ARG A 67 -27.86 16.33 27.86
CA ARG A 67 -28.37 15.91 29.17
C ARG A 67 -29.24 14.68 28.91
N GLN A 68 -28.75 13.51 29.28
CA GLN A 68 -29.58 12.34 29.52
C GLN A 68 -30.10 12.43 30.96
#